data_AF-A0A2M6ZZA3-F1
#
_entry.id   AF-A0A2M6ZZA3-F1
#
_cell.length_a   1.000
_cell.length_b   1.000
_cell.length_c   1.000
_cell.angle_alpha   90.00
_cell.angle_beta   90.00
_cell.angle_gamma   90.00
#
_symmetry.space_group_name_H-M   'P 1'
#
loop_
_entity.id
_entity.type
_entity.pdbx_description
1 polymer ?
#
loop_
_entity_poly.entity_id
_entity_poly.type
_entity_poly.pdbx_seq_one_letter_code
_entity_poly.pdbx_strand_id
1 'polypeptide(L)' 'MVELAEKKNLAAEAMIMNGKTVSFSPGETILDVARRSGIYIPTLCARADLPPTGSCRLCIVKVEGIRGYVT' A
#
# COMPACT_ATOMS: atom_id res chain seq x y z
N MET A 1 -24.00 14.93 6.37
CA MET A 1 -22.95 15.64 7.11
C MET A 1 -21.82 14.68 7.50
N VAL A 2 -20.99 14.29 6.52
CA VAL A 2 -19.52 14.27 6.64
C VAL A 2 -19.03 14.65 5.25
N GLU A 3 -19.26 15.92 4.89
CA GLU A 3 -18.45 16.57 3.88
C GLU A 3 -17.14 16.92 4.57
N LEU A 4 -16.12 16.12 4.33
CA LEU A 4 -14.73 16.55 4.44
C LEU A 4 -14.08 16.23 3.09
N ALA A 5 -14.48 17.04 2.11
CA ALA A 5 -13.61 17.41 1.02
C ALA A 5 -12.45 18.24 1.60
N GLU A 6 -11.46 17.56 2.18
CA GLU A 6 -10.16 18.17 2.41
C GLU A 6 -9.36 18.12 1.10
N LYS A 7 -9.44 19.23 0.37
CA LYS A 7 -8.53 19.58 -0.71
C LYS A 7 -7.08 19.43 -0.25
N LYS A 8 -6.36 18.49 -0.85
CA LYS A 8 -4.93 18.64 -1.13
C LYS A 8 -4.68 18.06 -2.52
N ASN A 9 -4.36 18.92 -3.47
CA ASN A 9 -3.79 18.49 -4.74
C ASN A 9 -2.47 17.77 -4.45
N LEU A 10 -2.51 16.44 -4.38
CA LEU A 10 -1.39 15.55 -4.65
C LEU A 10 -1.96 14.48 -5.56
N ALA A 11 -1.38 14.29 -6.75
CA ALA A 11 -1.90 13.41 -7.79
C ALA A 11 -2.26 12.03 -7.21
N ALA A 12 -3.55 11.76 -7.02
CA ALA A 12 -4.03 10.43 -6.68
C ALA A 12 -3.97 9.60 -7.95
N GLU A 13 -2.95 8.75 -8.03
CA GLU A 13 -2.78 7.80 -9.12
C GLU A 13 -3.58 6.54 -8.84
N ALA A 14 -3.75 5.68 -9.84
CA ALA A 14 -4.47 4.44 -9.70
C ALA A 14 -3.61 3.26 -10.14
N MET A 15 -3.71 2.15 -9.41
CA MET A 15 -3.11 0.87 -9.80
C MET A 15 -4.11 -0.28 -9.63
N ILE A 16 -3.83 -1.40 -10.27
CA ILE A 16 -4.61 -2.63 -10.14
C ILE A 16 -3.94 -3.49 -9.06
N MET A 17 -4.67 -3.77 -7.98
CA MET A 17 -4.24 -4.68 -6.92
C MET A 17 -5.28 -5.79 -6.77
N ASN A 18 -4.87 -7.05 -6.98
CA ASN A 18 -5.77 -8.21 -6.93
C ASN A 18 -7.05 -8.04 -7.78
N GLY A 19 -6.91 -7.47 -8.99
CA GLY A 19 -8.03 -7.22 -9.89
C GLY A 19 -8.93 -6.03 -9.51
N LYS A 20 -8.61 -5.29 -8.44
CA LYS A 20 -9.33 -4.08 -8.03
C LYS A 20 -8.53 -2.85 -8.36
N THR A 21 -9.18 -1.84 -8.92
CA THR A 21 -8.59 -0.50 -9.06
C THR A 21 -8.54 0.17 -7.70
N VAL A 22 -7.35 0.55 -7.25
CA VAL A 22 -7.13 1.26 -5.99
C VAL A 22 -6.39 2.56 -6.28
N SER A 23 -6.83 3.65 -5.66
CA SER A 23 -6.08 4.92 -5.69
C SER A 23 -4.85 4.82 -4.81
N PHE A 24 -3.80 5.60 -5.08
CA PHE A 24 -2.63 5.79 -4.22
C PHE A 24 -2.01 7.17 -4.40
N SER A 25 -1.28 7.61 -3.38
CA SER A 25 -0.44 8.80 -3.42
C SER A 25 1.03 8.39 -3.62
N PRO A 26 1.79 9.10 -4.47
CA PRO A 26 3.22 8.87 -4.60
C PRO A 26 3.92 8.90 -3.24
N GLY A 27 4.72 7.87 -2.97
CA GLY A 27 5.40 7.68 -1.68
C GLY A 27 4.68 6.78 -0.67
N GLU A 28 3.41 6.41 -0.91
CA GLU A 28 2.77 5.34 -0.14
C GLU A 28 3.43 3.98 -0.45
N THR A 29 3.52 3.11 0.55
CA THR A 29 3.95 1.73 0.33
C THR A 29 2.79 0.88 -0.19
N ILE A 30 3.09 -0.21 -0.90
CA ILE A 30 2.06 -1.17 -1.34
C ILE A 30 1.27 -1.71 -0.13
N LEU A 31 1.95 -1.91 1.00
CA LEU A 31 1.33 -2.39 2.24
C LEU A 31 0.29 -1.40 2.80
N ASP A 32 0.57 -0.10 2.75
CA ASP A 32 -0.37 0.94 3.22
C ASP A 32 -1.60 1.01 2.33
N VAL A 33 -1.40 0.99 1.01
CA VAL A 33 -2.49 0.97 0.03
C VAL A 33 -3.34 -0.28 0.19
N ALA A 34 -2.72 -1.45 0.38
CA ALA A 34 -3.41 -2.71 0.58
C ALA A 34 -4.30 -2.67 1.84
N ARG A 35 -3.76 -2.20 2.97
CA ARG A 35 -4.47 -2.09 4.25
C ARG A 35 -5.73 -1.25 4.13
N ARG A 36 -5.65 -0.04 3.56
CA ARG A 36 -6.85 0.82 3.41
C ARG A 36 -7.82 0.34 2.32
N SER A 37 -7.34 -0.46 1.37
CA SER A 37 -8.17 -1.08 0.34
C SER A 37 -8.82 -2.40 0.78
N GLY A 38 -8.65 -2.79 2.05
CA GLY A 38 -9.22 -4.01 2.61
C GLY A 38 -8.54 -5.30 2.15
N ILE A 39 -7.30 -5.21 1.66
CA ILE A 39 -6.47 -6.35 1.27
C ILE A 39 -5.50 -6.64 2.41
N TYR A 40 -5.71 -7.77 3.08
CA TYR A 40 -4.87 -8.18 4.20
C TYR A 40 -3.55 -8.77 3.70
N ILE A 41 -2.44 -8.17 4.16
CA ILE A 41 -1.08 -8.66 3.97
C ILE A 41 -0.45 -8.82 5.35
N PRO A 42 0.00 -10.03 5.74
CA PRO A 42 0.58 -10.25 7.06
C PRO A 42 1.92 -9.51 7.18
N THR A 43 2.18 -8.94 8.36
CA THR A 43 3.44 -8.27 8.66
C THR A 43 3.73 -8.30 10.15
N LEU A 44 5.02 -8.36 10.49
CA LEU A 44 5.52 -8.26 11.86
C LEU A 44 6.41 -7.04 12.06
N CYS A 45 7.23 -6.69 11.05
CA CYS A 45 8.19 -5.59 11.14
C CYS A 45 7.64 -4.23 10.69
N ALA A 46 6.47 -4.16 10.05
CA ALA A 46 5.84 -2.89 9.65
C ALA A 46 4.79 -2.45 10.67
N ARG A 47 5.27 -1.86 11.76
CA ARG A 47 4.46 -1.31 12.86
C ARG A 47 4.34 0.21 12.74
N ALA A 48 3.28 0.79 13.29
CA ALA A 48 3.02 2.24 13.17
C ALA A 48 4.02 3.12 13.96
N ASP A 49 4.65 2.54 14.98
CA ASP A 49 5.60 3.19 15.89
C ASP A 49 7.06 3.13 15.40
N LEU A 50 7.34 2.38 14.33
CA LEU A 50 8.70 2.10 13.88
C LEU A 50 8.83 2.12 12.35
N PRO A 51 9.96 2.57 11.80
CA PRO A 51 10.22 2.44 10.37
C PRO A 51 10.18 0.97 9.91
N PRO A 52 9.60 0.67 8.74
CA PRO A 52 9.56 -0.68 8.21
C PRO A 52 10.96 -1.16 7.82
N THR A 53 11.36 -2.34 8.31
CA THR A 53 12.72 -2.89 8.08
C THR A 53 12.80 -3.97 7.00
N GLY A 54 11.66 -4.52 6.57
CA GLY A 54 11.63 -5.66 5.64
C GLY A 54 12.18 -6.98 6.21
N SER A 55 12.50 -7.06 7.51
CA SER A 55 13.17 -8.22 8.11
C SER A 55 12.29 -9.47 8.18
N CYS A 56 10.97 -9.32 8.38
CA CYS A 56 10.08 -10.48 8.56
C CYS A 56 9.71 -11.17 7.25
N ARG A 57 9.85 -10.49 6.10
CA ARG A 57 9.52 -11.01 4.75
C ARG A 57 8.10 -11.58 4.59
N LEU A 58 7.16 -11.28 5.50
CA LEU A 58 5.79 -11.77 5.40
C LEU A 58 4.94 -10.96 4.41
N CYS A 59 5.27 -9.69 4.19
CA CYS A 59 4.54 -8.79 3.30
C CYS A 59 5.04 -8.82 1.85
N ILE A 60 5.63 -9.93 1.43
CA ILE A 60 6.11 -10.08 0.05
C ILE A 60 4.94 -10.17 -0.94
N VAL A 61 5.05 -9.45 -2.04
CA VAL A 61 4.04 -9.40 -3.11
C VAL A 61 4.69 -9.61 -4.47
N LYS A 62 3.90 -10.13 -5.41
CA LYS A 62 4.28 -10.21 -6.81
C LYS A 62 3.77 -8.97 -7.53
N VAL A 63 4.66 -8.29 -8.26
CA VAL A 63 4.32 -7.14 -9.10
C VAL A 63 4.55 -7.52 -10.55
N GLU A 64 3.55 -7.28 -11.41
CA GLU A 64 3.67 -7.55 -12.84
C GLU A 64 4.81 -6.72 -13.44
N GLY A 65 5.65 -7.36 -14.26
CA GLY A 65 6.84 -6.72 -14.85
C GLY A 65 8.08 -6.69 -13.95
N ILE A 66 7.97 -7.01 -12.65
CA ILE A 66 9.13 -7.11 -11.74
C ILE A 66 9.53 -8.57 -11.57
N ARG A 67 10.84 -8.85 -11.63
CA ARG A 67 11.37 -10.19 -11.36
C ARG A 67 11.42 -10.44 -9.85
N GLY A 68 10.91 -11.59 -9.41
CA GLY A 68 10.92 -12.01 -8.01
C GLY A 68 9.74 -11.45 -7.21
N TYR A 69 9.90 -11.45 -5.89
CA TYR A 69 8.94 -10.90 -4.94
C TYR A 69 9.51 -9.65 -4.28
N VAL A 70 8.70 -8.61 -4.16
CA VAL A 70 9.09 -7.33 -3.53
C VAL A 70 8.43 -7.20 -2.17
N THR A 71 9.04 -6.40 -1.30
CA THR A 71 8.62 -6.22 0.09
C THR A 71 8.22 -4.77 0.32
#